data_AF-A0A381WSB9-F1
#
_entry.id   AF-A0A381WSB9-F1
#
_cell.length_a   1.000
_cell.length_b   1.000
_cell.length_c   1.000
_cell.angle_alpha   90.00
_cell.angle_beta   90.00
_cell.angle_gamma   90.00
#
_symmetry.space_group_name_H-M   'P 1'
#
loop_
_entity.id
_entity.type
_entity.pdbx_description
1 polymer ?
#
loop_
_entity_poly.entity_id
_entity_poly.type
_entity_poly.pdbx_seq_one_letter_code
_entity_poly.pdbx_strand_id
1 'polypeptide(L)'
;MSTRQKALIPTILKNQAPILEALIDRIAEDLDLDAKTMKKKYLNELRSYKKKVSRRKGVINSYAAFLGDKDVENRLREENPEATFGELSKLKGPLWKSLTKEEKEVYKQKAQELTASNLEKMKNASSEVGNDEEETINV
;
A
#
# COMPACT_ATOMS: atom_id res chain seq x y z
N MET A 1 22.84 -6.70 -3.19
CA MET A 1 22.37 -5.49 -3.91
C MET A 1 22.25 -4.33 -2.95
N SER A 2 23.01 -3.27 -3.18
CA SER A 2 23.07 -2.05 -2.35
C SER A 2 21.71 -1.34 -2.29
N THR A 3 21.40 -0.69 -1.16
CA THR A 3 20.17 0.11 -0.95
C THR A 3 19.97 1.17 -2.05
N ARG A 4 21.05 1.73 -2.60
CA ARG A 4 21.01 2.66 -3.76
C ARG A 4 20.49 1.99 -5.04
N GLN A 5 20.87 0.75 -5.32
CA GLN A 5 20.41 0.02 -6.50
C GLN A 5 18.90 -0.29 -6.42
N LYS A 6 18.39 -0.55 -5.21
CA LYS A 6 16.96 -0.82 -4.96
C LYS A 6 16.07 0.40 -5.17
N ALA A 7 16.58 1.62 -5.00
CA ALA A 7 15.83 2.88 -5.20
C ALA A 7 15.85 3.40 -6.65
N LEU A 8 16.77 2.90 -7.49
CA LEU A 8 16.93 3.32 -8.88
C LEU A 8 15.72 2.93 -9.75
N ILE A 9 15.29 1.67 -9.66
CA ILE A 9 14.18 1.15 -10.48
C ILE A 9 12.86 1.89 -10.19
N PRO A 10 12.42 2.08 -8.92
CA PRO A 10 11.26 2.90 -8.61
C PRO A 10 11.30 4.31 -9.21
N THR A 11 12.47 4.94 -9.18
CA THR A 11 12.68 6.32 -9.66
C THR A 11 12.57 6.40 -11.17
N ILE A 12 13.20 5.48 -11.90
CA ILE A 12 13.11 5.38 -13.36
C ILE A 12 11.64 5.22 -13.78
N LEU A 13 10.91 4.29 -13.16
CA LEU A 13 9.52 4.04 -13.55
C LEU A 13 8.59 5.20 -13.21
N LYS A 14 8.83 5.92 -12.11
CA LYS A 14 8.08 7.13 -11.77
C LYS A 14 8.22 8.19 -12.87
N ASN A 15 9.43 8.36 -13.40
CA ASN A 15 9.73 9.37 -14.41
C ASN A 15 9.27 8.96 -15.83
N GLN A 16 9.36 7.67 -16.17
CA GLN A 16 9.04 7.19 -17.52
C GLN A 16 7.55 6.86 -17.72
N ALA A 17 6.80 6.54 -16.66
CA ALA A 17 5.39 6.16 -16.79
C ALA A 17 4.49 7.22 -17.46
N PRO A 18 4.59 8.53 -17.14
CA PRO A 18 3.78 9.55 -17.81
C PRO A 18 4.06 9.63 -19.32
N ILE A 19 5.32 9.44 -19.73
CA ILE A 19 5.73 9.47 -21.15
C ILE A 19 5.08 8.31 -21.90
N LEU A 20 5.11 7.11 -21.32
CA LEU A 20 4.52 5.92 -21.93
C LEU A 20 2.98 6.01 -21.97
N GLU A 21 2.34 6.59 -20.95
CA GLU A 21 0.91 6.82 -20.95
C GLU A 21 0.49 7.82 -22.04
N ALA A 22 1.21 8.94 -22.17
CA ALA A 22 0.95 9.96 -23.19
C ALA A 22 1.20 9.44 -24.61
N LEU A 23 2.26 8.63 -24.82
CA LEU A 23 2.53 7.98 -26.10
C LEU A 23 1.36 7.07 -26.51
N ILE A 24 0.84 6.28 -25.58
CA ILE A 24 -0.29 5.39 -25.86
C ILE A 24 -1.57 6.18 -26.12
N ASP A 25 -1.82 7.27 -25.39
CA ASP A 25 -2.96 8.15 -25.68
C ASP A 25 -2.86 8.71 -27.10
N ARG A 26 -1.68 9.17 -27.50
CA ARG A 26 -1.45 9.70 -28.84
C ARG A 26 -1.64 8.65 -29.93
N ILE A 27 -1.07 7.46 -29.77
CA ILE A 27 -1.22 6.36 -30.72
C ILE A 27 -2.69 5.93 -30.80
N ALA A 28 -3.40 5.90 -29.68
CA ALA A 28 -4.81 5.53 -29.65
C ALA A 28 -5.67 6.58 -30.38
N GLU A 29 -5.38 7.86 -30.22
CA GLU A 29 -6.02 8.95 -30.96
C GLU A 29 -5.73 8.86 -32.47
N ASP A 30 -4.46 8.74 -32.86
CA ASP A 30 -4.05 8.69 -34.26
C ASP A 30 -4.61 7.48 -35.03
N LEU A 31 -4.93 6.39 -34.32
CA LEU A 31 -5.45 5.13 -34.89
C LEU A 31 -6.94 4.89 -34.57
N ASP A 32 -7.64 5.83 -33.96
CA ASP A 32 -9.03 5.71 -33.50
C ASP A 32 -9.30 4.43 -32.66
N LEU A 33 -8.39 4.13 -31.74
CA LEU A 33 -8.46 2.99 -30.83
C LEU A 33 -8.89 3.42 -29.42
N ASP A 34 -9.48 2.49 -28.66
CA ASP A 34 -9.77 2.73 -27.24
C ASP A 34 -8.48 2.80 -26.41
N ALA A 35 -8.10 4.02 -26.01
CA ALA A 35 -6.92 4.28 -25.20
C ALA A 35 -6.91 3.49 -23.89
N LYS A 36 -8.09 3.24 -23.28
CA LYS A 36 -8.20 2.46 -22.05
C LYS A 36 -7.76 1.01 -22.26
N THR A 37 -8.20 0.39 -23.36
CA THR A 37 -7.80 -0.95 -23.78
C THR A 37 -6.32 -1.01 -24.13
N MET A 38 -5.81 -0.04 -24.89
CA MET A 38 -4.39 0.05 -25.25
C MET A 38 -3.49 0.17 -24.03
N LYS A 39 -3.81 1.11 -23.12
CA LYS A 39 -3.09 1.23 -21.84
C LYS A 39 -3.17 -0.08 -21.07
N LYS A 40 -4.35 -0.72 -20.99
CA LYS A 40 -4.52 -1.98 -20.25
C LYS A 40 -3.64 -3.09 -20.85
N LYS A 41 -3.52 -3.18 -22.17
CA LYS A 41 -2.69 -4.19 -22.84
C LYS A 41 -1.19 -3.94 -22.63
N TYR A 42 -0.73 -2.71 -22.87
CA TYR A 42 0.71 -2.41 -22.95
C TYR A 42 1.34 -1.89 -21.66
N LEU A 43 0.55 -1.40 -20.69
CA LEU A 43 1.04 -0.87 -19.41
C LEU A 43 0.66 -1.73 -18.20
N ASN A 44 0.05 -2.91 -18.37
CA ASN A 44 -0.40 -3.72 -17.23
C ASN A 44 0.75 -4.12 -16.31
N GLU A 45 1.86 -4.58 -16.89
CA GLU A 45 3.04 -5.03 -16.15
C GLU A 45 3.70 -3.85 -15.43
N LEU A 46 3.87 -2.73 -16.13
CA LEU A 46 4.37 -1.48 -15.56
C LEU A 46 3.51 -1.01 -14.37
N ARG A 47 2.19 -1.03 -14.51
CA ARG A 47 1.26 -0.67 -13.44
C ARG A 47 1.30 -1.65 -12.27
N SER A 48 1.38 -2.94 -12.55
CA SER A 48 1.48 -3.99 -11.53
C SER A 48 2.79 -3.87 -10.75
N TYR A 49 3.90 -3.60 -11.43
CA TYR A 49 5.19 -3.35 -10.81
C TYR A 49 5.16 -2.05 -9.98
N LYS A 50 4.63 -0.95 -10.53
CA LYS A 50 4.42 0.30 -9.78
C LYS A 50 3.54 0.08 -8.55
N LYS A 51 2.51 -0.76 -8.62
CA LYS A 51 1.67 -1.14 -7.47
C LYS A 51 2.43 -2.00 -6.46
N LYS A 52 3.33 -2.88 -6.91
CA LYS A 52 4.21 -3.67 -6.03
C LYS A 52 5.24 -2.79 -5.31
N VAL A 53 5.79 -1.80 -6.01
CA VAL A 53 6.78 -0.84 -5.47
C VAL A 53 6.13 0.26 -4.62
N SER A 54 4.98 0.78 -5.03
CA SER A 54 4.28 1.85 -4.30
C SER A 54 3.51 1.36 -3.08
N ARG A 55 3.32 0.04 -2.94
CA ARG A 55 3.09 -0.59 -1.63
C ARG A 55 4.35 -0.41 -0.78
N ARG A 56 4.63 0.83 -0.39
CA ARG A 56 5.57 1.17 0.67
C ARG A 56 5.11 0.37 1.87
N LYS A 57 5.94 -0.61 2.27
CA LYS A 57 5.71 -1.36 3.51
C LYS A 57 5.45 -0.35 4.63
N GLY A 58 4.43 -0.61 5.45
CA GLY A 58 4.01 0.27 6.54
C GLY A 58 2.89 1.27 6.23
N VAL A 59 2.58 1.54 4.95
CA VAL A 59 1.45 2.43 4.61
C VAL A 59 0.11 1.69 4.73
N ILE A 60 -0.78 2.23 5.55
CA ILE A 60 -2.13 1.73 5.84
C ILE A 60 -3.16 2.68 5.20
N ASN A 61 -4.19 2.13 4.57
CA ASN A 61 -5.33 2.92 4.08
C ASN A 61 -6.50 2.88 5.08
N SER A 62 -7.49 3.77 4.91
CA SER A 62 -8.63 3.90 5.85
C SER A 62 -9.38 2.59 6.07
N TYR A 63 -9.60 1.82 5.00
CA TYR A 63 -10.25 0.51 5.11
C TYR A 63 -9.43 -0.49 5.93
N ALA A 64 -8.12 -0.55 5.73
CA ALA A 64 -7.23 -1.41 6.51
C ALA A 64 -7.16 -0.99 7.98
N ALA A 65 -7.21 0.32 8.28
CA ALA A 65 -7.31 0.81 9.65
C ALA A 65 -8.63 0.36 10.32
N PHE A 66 -9.74 0.40 9.60
CA PHE A 66 -11.04 -0.11 10.08
C PHE A 66 -11.03 -1.63 10.30
N LEU A 67 -10.47 -2.40 9.38
CA LEU A 67 -10.40 -3.85 9.52
C LEU A 67 -9.60 -4.30 10.76
N GLY A 68 -8.58 -3.52 11.14
CA GLY A 68 -7.78 -3.74 12.34
C GLY A 68 -8.34 -3.12 13.62
N ASP A 69 -9.51 -2.48 13.57
CA ASP A 69 -10.15 -1.88 14.74
C ASP A 69 -10.62 -2.97 15.71
N LYS A 70 -10.09 -2.93 16.94
CA LYS A 70 -10.38 -3.91 17.99
C LYS A 70 -11.78 -3.74 18.56
N ASP A 71 -12.30 -2.52 18.60
CA ASP A 71 -13.63 -2.27 19.15
C ASP A 71 -14.70 -2.86 18.24
N VAL A 72 -14.50 -2.69 16.92
CA VAL A 72 -15.34 -3.33 15.89
C VAL A 72 -15.25 -4.85 15.98
N GLU A 73 -14.06 -5.39 16.22
CA GLU A 73 -13.86 -6.84 16.36
C GLU A 73 -14.51 -7.42 17.60
N ASN A 74 -14.36 -6.75 18.74
CA ASN A 74 -14.93 -7.18 20.01
C ASN A 74 -16.45 -7.18 19.94
N ARG A 75 -17.06 -6.12 19.38
CA ARG A 75 -18.51 -6.07 19.16
C ARG A 75 -18.99 -7.24 18.29
N LEU A 76 -18.31 -7.51 17.18
CA LEU A 76 -18.70 -8.62 16.31
C LEU A 76 -18.46 -9.99 16.96
N ARG A 77 -17.45 -10.12 17.82
CA ARG A 77 -17.16 -11.34 18.59
C ARG A 77 -18.16 -11.56 19.72
N GLU A 78 -18.64 -10.50 20.37
CA GLU A 78 -19.72 -10.58 21.37
C GLU A 78 -21.03 -11.05 20.72
N GLU A 79 -21.34 -10.54 19.54
CA GLU A 79 -22.50 -10.98 18.75
C GLU A 79 -22.31 -12.39 18.17
N ASN A 80 -21.07 -12.79 17.90
CA ASN A 80 -20.72 -14.07 17.26
C ASN A 80 -19.55 -14.75 18.00
N PRO A 81 -19.78 -15.30 19.20
CA PRO A 81 -18.71 -15.83 20.05
C PRO A 81 -17.98 -17.03 19.43
N GLU A 82 -18.68 -17.81 18.60
CA GLU A 82 -18.13 -18.98 17.88
C GLU A 82 -17.45 -18.61 16.55
N ALA A 83 -17.56 -17.35 16.11
CA ALA A 83 -17.04 -16.95 14.80
C ALA A 83 -15.51 -16.87 14.81
N THR A 84 -14.91 -17.50 13.81
CA THR A 84 -13.48 -17.43 13.54
C THR A 84 -13.07 -16.04 13.05
N PHE A 85 -11.77 -15.72 13.14
CA PHE A 85 -11.24 -14.46 12.59
C PHE A 85 -11.63 -14.23 11.12
N GLY A 86 -11.64 -15.30 10.31
CA GLY A 86 -12.01 -15.23 8.90
C GLY A 86 -13.49 -14.86 8.70
N GLU A 87 -14.37 -15.33 9.56
CA GLU A 87 -15.81 -15.01 9.53
C GLU A 87 -16.06 -13.59 10.02
N LEU A 88 -15.43 -13.17 11.13
CA LEU A 88 -15.48 -11.78 11.60
C LEU A 88 -14.99 -10.80 10.52
N SER A 89 -13.92 -11.15 9.79
CA SER A 89 -13.40 -10.34 8.69
C SER A 89 -14.40 -10.20 7.53
N LYS A 90 -15.17 -11.25 7.22
CA LYS A 90 -16.25 -11.19 6.23
C LYS A 90 -17.38 -10.25 6.69
N LEU A 91 -17.71 -10.24 7.98
CA LEU A 91 -18.75 -9.37 8.56
C LEU A 91 -18.33 -7.88 8.59
N LYS A 92 -17.04 -7.59 8.77
CA LYS A 92 -16.53 -6.22 8.71
C LYS A 92 -16.74 -5.57 7.33
N GLY A 93 -16.78 -6.34 6.24
CA GLY A 93 -16.94 -5.84 4.87
C GLY A 93 -18.25 -5.05 4.65
N PRO A 94 -19.43 -5.64 4.91
CA PRO A 94 -20.71 -4.93 4.87
C PRO A 94 -20.77 -3.75 5.85
N LEU A 95 -20.24 -3.92 7.07
CA LEU A 95 -20.24 -2.86 8.07
C LEU A 95 -19.46 -1.61 7.61
N TRP A 96 -18.32 -1.79 6.93
CA TRP A 96 -17.60 -0.67 6.33
C TRP A 96 -18.45 0.08 5.29
N LYS A 97 -19.23 -0.65 4.49
CA LYS A 97 -20.10 -0.03 3.48
C LYS A 97 -21.20 0.80 4.12
N SER A 98 -21.74 0.36 5.27
CA SER A 98 -22.78 1.09 6.00
C SER A 98 -22.28 2.31 6.77
N LEU A 99 -20.96 2.44 7.01
CA LEU A 99 -20.42 3.65 7.65
C LEU A 99 -20.68 4.90 6.81
N THR A 100 -20.99 5.99 7.52
CA THR A 100 -21.15 7.35 6.99
C THR A 100 -19.83 7.92 6.48
N LYS A 101 -19.90 9.06 5.80
CA LYS A 101 -18.69 9.72 5.27
C LYS A 101 -17.81 10.23 6.40
N GLU A 102 -18.42 10.72 7.47
CA GLU A 102 -17.80 11.27 8.67
C GLU A 102 -17.04 10.16 9.42
N GLU A 103 -17.66 9.00 9.62
CA GLU A 103 -17.00 7.84 10.23
C GLU A 103 -15.83 7.35 9.38
N LYS A 104 -15.98 7.31 8.06
CA LYS A 104 -14.88 6.94 7.14
C LYS A 104 -13.73 7.94 7.18
N GLU A 105 -13.99 9.22 7.46
CA GLU A 105 -12.97 10.25 7.60
C GLU A 105 -12.15 10.06 8.89
N VAL A 106 -12.78 9.63 10.00
CA VAL A 106 -12.05 9.23 11.21
C VAL A 106 -11.05 8.11 10.90
N TYR A 107 -11.46 7.10 10.12
CA TYR A 107 -10.54 6.04 9.71
C TYR A 107 -9.46 6.50 8.74
N LYS A 108 -9.69 7.55 7.96
CA LYS A 108 -8.65 8.18 7.13
C LYS A 108 -7.59 8.86 7.99
N GLN A 109 -7.98 9.52 9.08
CA GLN A 109 -7.05 10.10 10.05
C GLN A 109 -6.27 8.99 10.79
N LYS A 110 -6.96 7.98 11.34
CA LYS A 110 -6.31 6.80 11.97
C LYS A 110 -5.31 6.12 11.02
N ALA A 111 -5.64 5.99 9.75
CA ALA A 111 -4.75 5.39 8.75
C ALA A 111 -3.48 6.23 8.50
N GLN A 112 -3.59 7.56 8.55
CA GLN A 112 -2.43 8.45 8.43
C GLN A 112 -1.50 8.31 9.63
N GLU A 113 -2.05 8.30 10.85
CA GLU A 113 -1.29 8.11 12.10
C GLU A 113 -0.58 6.75 12.14
N LEU A 114 -1.32 5.67 11.85
CA LEU A 114 -0.76 4.32 11.77
C LEU A 114 0.33 4.21 10.70
N THR A 115 0.14 4.86 9.55
CA THR A 115 1.16 4.94 8.51
C THR A 115 2.42 5.64 9.01
N ALA A 116 2.27 6.79 9.69
CA ALA A 116 3.40 7.54 10.23
C ALA A 116 4.20 6.70 11.24
N SER A 117 3.51 6.09 12.20
CA SER A 117 4.14 5.23 13.22
C SER A 117 4.84 4.01 12.61
N ASN A 118 4.21 3.34 11.65
CA ASN A 118 4.83 2.19 10.98
C ASN A 118 6.08 2.57 10.19
N LEU A 119 6.03 3.71 9.49
CA LEU A 119 7.19 4.21 8.74
C LEU A 119 8.34 4.62 9.67
N GLU A 120 8.04 5.19 10.84
CA GLU A 120 9.03 5.51 11.86
C GLU A 120 9.70 4.24 12.42
N LYS A 121 8.91 3.26 12.86
CA LYS A 121 9.42 1.96 13.33
C LYS A 121 10.32 1.29 12.30
N MET A 122 9.95 1.37 11.02
CA MET A 122 10.75 0.83 9.93
C MET A 122 12.07 1.57 9.68
N LYS A 123 12.12 2.88 9.95
CA LYS A 123 13.37 3.65 9.87
C LYS A 123 14.31 3.24 11.01
N ASN A 124 13.80 3.17 12.24
CA ASN A 124 14.61 2.83 13.42
C ASN A 124 15.15 1.38 13.34
N ALA A 125 14.32 0.42 12.91
CA ALA A 125 14.76 -0.95 12.70
C ALA A 125 15.82 -1.11 11.58
N SER A 126 15.92 -0.14 10.66
CA SER A 126 16.96 -0.15 9.62
C SER A 126 18.26 0.52 10.07
N SER A 127 18.25 1.34 11.13
CA SER A 127 19.45 1.99 11.69
C SER A 127 20.19 1.11 12.70
N GLU A 128 19.51 0.17 13.37
CA GLU A 128 20.14 -0.71 14.38
C GLU A 128 20.96 -1.85 13.77
N VAL A 129 20.70 -2.26 12.52
CA VAL A 129 21.41 -3.37 11.85
C VAL A 129 22.79 -2.94 11.28
N GLY A 130 23.23 -1.71 11.54
CA GLY A 130 24.44 -1.13 10.94
C GLY A 130 25.64 -0.96 11.87
N ASN A 131 25.56 -1.31 13.17
CA ASN A 131 26.56 -0.93 14.17
C ASN A 131 27.41 -2.09 14.76
N ASP A 132 27.20 -3.34 14.35
CA ASP A 132 27.87 -4.50 14.97
C ASP A 132 29.10 -5.04 14.22
N GLU A 133 29.54 -4.42 13.11
CA GLU A 133 30.67 -4.93 12.30
C GLU A 133 32.02 -4.20 12.52
N GLU A 134 32.13 -3.23 13.44
CA GLU A 134 33.36 -2.42 13.62
C GLU A 134 34.17 -2.67 14.91
N GLU A 135 33.97 -3.79 15.62
CA GLU A 135 34.74 -4.06 16.87
C GLU A 135 35.40 -5.45 16.94
N THR A 136 35.94 -5.97 15.83
CA THR A 136 36.83 -7.14 15.88
C THR A 136 38.06 -7.02 14.97
N ILE A 137 38.81 -5.91 15.04
CA ILE A 137 40.23 -5.92 14.65
C ILE A 137 41.00 -5.03 15.63
N ASN A 138 41.39 -5.60 16.77
CA ASN A 138 42.54 -5.15 17.55
C ASN A 138 42.92 -6.25 18.53
N VAL A 139 43.68 -7.25 18.07
CA VAL A 139 44.87 -7.86 18.70
C VAL A 139 45.69 -8.53 17.60
#